data_AF-A0A1I2AJC4-F1
#
_entry.id   AF-A0A1I2AJC4-F1
#
_cell.length_a   1.000
_cell.length_b   1.000
_cell.length_c   1.000
_cell.angle_alpha   90.00
_cell.angle_beta   90.00
_cell.angle_gamma   90.00
#
_symmetry.space_group_name_H-M   'P 1'
#
loop_
_entity.id
_entity.type
_entity.pdbx_description
1 polymer ?
#
loop_
_entity_poly.entity_id
_entity_poly.type
_entity_poly.pdbx_seq_one_letter_code
_entity_poly.pdbx_strand_id
1 'polypeptide(L)'
;MTGQNQHVMELAFPIESFLQIKEDVISNRENLEKEKSVWLSVRKLATEEDLNLLDEQFKTEFEKLGSLFLNPPSTELQNVLVSLQVLVQKGASAKRLGNDELGNYNLAMAIKNIPIITSKASLEIACEIIRITIIAEADLNSQKAYAGNGGSNSIEWICLYLAAGVGNESYIHNMDHYEYCYKIFCWIIESEILKNTSIYKFNPFSIFIINLRNSPEALDLQEKIILRMICLGISPFPHEEIYQSLSFFNRIAPVNLKWIGILFPYENDYIKPYLKAMKMSINEEIVTGLINSCTSSNTGRKYFKVFFSLHAHWLLEFIIESVPETIFSLVRRNEKDLLVPFLKNFQPAMRNLRDKKGNTLLHQAMLCRGLIENTIQLLLQAKFSFHVINKDGITPLELALKNNRTDLTRLLK
;
A
#
# COMPACT_ATOMS: atom_id res chain seq x y z
N MET A 1 25.14 -16.79 -17.17
CA MET A 1 24.42 -15.54 -16.81
C MET A 1 23.09 -15.84 -16.11
N THR A 2 23.03 -16.86 -15.25
CA THR A 2 21.84 -17.74 -15.19
C THR A 2 21.36 -18.04 -13.75
N GLY A 3 21.39 -17.05 -12.86
CA GLY A 3 20.78 -17.19 -11.53
C GLY A 3 20.84 -15.91 -10.70
N GLN A 4 22.00 -15.23 -10.69
CA GLN A 4 22.14 -13.91 -10.07
C GLN A 4 21.31 -12.84 -10.80
N ASN A 5 21.34 -12.78 -12.13
CA ASN A 5 20.56 -11.78 -12.89
C ASN A 5 19.05 -11.95 -12.70
N GLN A 6 18.55 -13.17 -12.66
CA GLN A 6 17.13 -13.45 -12.44
C GLN A 6 16.70 -13.07 -11.02
N HIS A 7 17.53 -13.39 -10.02
CA HIS A 7 17.26 -13.04 -8.62
C HIS A 7 17.36 -11.52 -8.35
N VAL A 8 18.17 -10.79 -9.13
CA VAL A 8 18.24 -9.32 -9.09
C VAL A 8 17.02 -8.69 -9.76
N MET A 9 16.57 -9.24 -10.90
CA MET A 9 15.36 -8.79 -11.59
C MET A 9 14.11 -8.93 -10.70
N GLU A 10 13.98 -10.03 -9.95
CA GLU A 10 12.85 -10.25 -9.04
C GLU A 10 12.80 -9.31 -7.83
N LEU A 11 13.90 -8.61 -7.54
CA LEU A 11 14.01 -7.69 -6.41
C LEU A 11 13.82 -6.23 -6.84
N ALA A 12 13.93 -5.94 -8.13
CA ALA A 12 13.75 -4.61 -8.68
C ALA A 12 12.27 -4.25 -8.80
N PHE A 13 11.98 -2.96 -8.88
CA PHE A 13 10.64 -2.47 -9.20
C PHE A 13 10.21 -3.02 -10.58
N PRO A 14 9.01 -3.61 -10.71
CA PRO A 14 8.57 -4.26 -11.94
C PRO A 14 8.13 -3.23 -12.99
N ILE A 15 9.10 -2.64 -13.69
CA ILE A 15 8.88 -1.53 -14.64
C ILE A 15 7.93 -1.92 -15.77
N GLU A 16 8.08 -3.11 -16.36
CA GLU A 16 7.22 -3.58 -17.46
C GLU A 16 5.75 -3.66 -17.02
N SER A 17 5.49 -4.35 -15.91
CA SER A 17 4.15 -4.43 -15.32
C SER A 17 3.60 -3.06 -14.94
N PHE A 18 4.44 -2.16 -14.41
CA PHE A 18 4.04 -0.79 -14.08
C PHE A 18 3.64 0.02 -15.32
N LEU A 19 4.37 -0.10 -16.43
CA LEU A 19 4.03 0.58 -17.69
C LEU A 19 2.73 0.03 -18.28
N GLN A 20 2.52 -1.29 -18.24
CA GLN A 20 1.25 -1.90 -18.65
C GLN A 20 0.08 -1.39 -17.80
N ILE A 21 0.26 -1.32 -16.48
CA ILE A 21 -0.76 -0.76 -15.57
C ILE A 21 -1.02 0.71 -15.88
N LYS A 22 0.01 1.48 -16.23
CA LYS A 22 -0.16 2.89 -16.61
C LYS A 22 -0.98 3.06 -17.88
N GLU A 23 -0.74 2.23 -18.90
CA GLU A 23 -1.55 2.21 -20.12
C GLU A 23 -3.01 1.80 -19.82
N ASP A 24 -3.19 0.78 -18.98
CA ASP A 24 -4.51 0.31 -18.57
C ASP A 24 -5.29 1.38 -17.79
N VAL A 25 -4.65 2.11 -16.86
CA VAL A 25 -5.24 3.26 -16.15
C VAL A 25 -5.71 4.33 -17.13
N ILE A 26 -4.91 4.64 -18.17
CA ILE A 26 -5.27 5.64 -19.18
C ILE A 26 -6.50 5.17 -19.97
N SER A 27 -6.46 3.93 -20.48
CA SER A 27 -7.54 3.33 -21.25
C SER A 27 -8.86 3.27 -20.46
N ASN A 28 -8.81 2.80 -19.21
CA ASN A 28 -9.99 2.69 -18.36
C ASN A 28 -10.62 4.06 -18.07
N ARG A 29 -9.80 5.08 -17.79
CA ARG A 29 -10.26 6.47 -17.62
C ARG A 29 -10.91 7.01 -18.88
N GLU A 30 -10.26 6.86 -20.03
CA GLU A 30 -10.80 7.34 -21.31
C GLU A 30 -12.13 6.69 -21.64
N ASN A 31 -12.26 5.38 -21.40
CA ASN A 31 -13.52 4.65 -21.63
C ASN A 31 -14.64 5.14 -20.69
N LEU A 32 -14.35 5.27 -19.39
CA LEU A 32 -15.34 5.72 -18.41
C LEU A 32 -15.78 7.17 -18.66
N GLU A 33 -14.83 8.07 -18.94
CA GLU A 33 -15.12 9.48 -19.21
C GLU A 33 -15.84 9.68 -20.54
N LYS A 34 -15.60 8.82 -21.54
CA LYS A 34 -16.37 8.82 -22.78
C LYS A 34 -17.83 8.47 -22.52
N GLU A 35 -18.10 7.39 -21.80
CA GLU A 35 -19.48 6.99 -21.45
C GLU A 35 -20.17 8.07 -20.60
N LYS A 36 -19.45 8.62 -19.62
CA LYS A 36 -19.93 9.71 -18.78
C LYS A 36 -20.23 10.98 -19.57
N SER A 37 -19.40 11.34 -20.53
CA SER A 37 -19.61 12.51 -21.39
C SER A 37 -20.87 12.37 -22.25
N VAL A 38 -21.13 11.17 -22.77
CA VAL A 38 -22.37 10.87 -23.50
C VAL A 38 -23.57 11.07 -22.58
N TRP A 39 -23.56 10.45 -21.40
CA TRP A 39 -24.62 10.61 -20.40
C TRP A 39 -24.85 12.08 -19.99
N LEU A 40 -23.78 12.81 -19.68
CA LEU A 40 -23.82 14.24 -19.33
C LEU A 40 -24.42 15.09 -20.45
N SER A 41 -24.12 14.76 -21.71
CA SER A 41 -24.66 15.51 -22.86
C SER A 41 -26.18 15.38 -22.98
N VAL A 42 -26.73 14.19 -22.72
CA VAL A 42 -28.18 13.96 -22.69
C VAL A 42 -28.81 14.72 -21.52
N ARG A 43 -28.21 14.61 -20.34
CA ARG A 43 -28.70 15.25 -19.12
C ARG A 43 -28.78 16.77 -19.24
N LYS A 44 -27.80 17.41 -19.91
CA LYS A 44 -27.77 18.86 -20.15
C LYS A 44 -28.89 19.39 -21.05
N LEU A 45 -29.51 18.52 -21.85
CA LEU A 45 -30.60 18.89 -22.76
C LEU A 45 -32.00 18.76 -22.13
N ALA A 46 -32.12 18.08 -20.99
CA ALA A 46 -33.39 17.84 -20.32
C ALA A 46 -33.76 18.97 -19.35
N THR A 47 -35.06 19.11 -19.07
CA THR A 47 -35.56 20.10 -18.09
C THR A 47 -35.28 19.65 -16.66
N GLU A 48 -35.19 20.58 -15.72
CA GLU A 48 -34.95 20.25 -14.31
C GLU A 48 -36.08 19.38 -13.71
N GLU A 49 -37.33 19.59 -14.12
CA GLU A 49 -38.48 18.79 -13.70
C GLU A 49 -38.36 17.34 -14.19
N ASP A 50 -38.03 17.13 -15.47
CA ASP A 50 -37.80 15.79 -16.04
C ASP A 50 -36.64 15.08 -15.35
N LEU A 51 -35.53 15.80 -15.10
CA LEU A 51 -34.37 15.25 -14.41
C LEU A 51 -34.71 14.82 -12.98
N ASN A 52 -35.49 15.61 -12.25
CA ASN A 52 -35.92 15.23 -10.90
C ASN A 52 -36.79 13.97 -10.90
N LEU A 53 -37.71 13.83 -11.86
CA LEU A 53 -38.51 12.62 -12.02
C LEU A 53 -37.63 11.41 -12.37
N LEU A 54 -36.72 11.56 -13.33
CA LEU A 54 -35.80 10.52 -13.75
C LEU A 54 -34.87 10.07 -12.61
N ASP A 55 -34.35 11.01 -11.81
CA ASP A 55 -33.49 10.70 -10.68
C ASP A 55 -34.25 9.96 -9.56
N GLU A 56 -35.52 10.27 -9.33
CA GLU A 56 -36.37 9.53 -8.37
C GLU A 56 -36.73 8.13 -8.89
N GLN A 57 -36.98 8.00 -10.20
CA GLN A 57 -37.17 6.69 -10.85
C GLN A 57 -35.92 5.83 -10.74
N PHE A 58 -34.73 6.40 -10.98
CA PHE A 58 -33.46 5.71 -10.83
C PHE A 58 -33.28 5.20 -9.40
N LYS A 59 -33.48 6.07 -8.41
CA LYS A 59 -33.41 5.70 -6.99
C LYS A 59 -34.37 4.56 -6.65
N THR A 60 -35.64 4.68 -7.05
CA THR A 60 -36.67 3.67 -6.76
C THR A 60 -36.32 2.32 -7.38
N GLU A 61 -35.81 2.32 -8.61
CA GLU A 61 -35.39 1.11 -9.30
C GLU A 61 -34.16 0.48 -8.64
N PHE A 62 -33.16 1.30 -8.29
CA PHE A 62 -31.93 0.86 -7.63
C PHE A 62 -32.20 0.30 -6.23
N GLU A 63 -33.12 0.88 -5.46
CA GLU A 63 -33.43 0.43 -4.10
C GLU A 63 -34.02 -1.00 -4.04
N LYS A 64 -34.59 -1.50 -5.15
CA LYS A 64 -35.05 -2.90 -5.27
C LYS A 64 -33.90 -3.91 -5.09
N LEU A 65 -32.66 -3.49 -5.34
CA LEU A 65 -31.47 -4.35 -5.17
C LEU A 65 -31.29 -4.80 -3.73
N GLY A 66 -31.76 -4.03 -2.74
CA GLY A 66 -31.60 -4.36 -1.33
C GLY A 66 -32.16 -5.73 -0.96
N SER A 67 -33.38 -6.05 -1.43
CA SER A 67 -33.96 -7.38 -1.24
C SER A 67 -33.39 -8.42 -2.22
N LEU A 68 -33.04 -8.01 -3.43
CA LEU A 68 -32.55 -8.93 -4.47
C LEU A 68 -31.16 -9.48 -4.17
N PHE A 69 -30.28 -8.71 -3.51
CA PHE A 69 -28.94 -9.21 -3.23
C PHE A 69 -28.91 -10.26 -2.10
N LEU A 70 -29.98 -10.39 -1.30
CA LEU A 70 -30.11 -11.46 -0.30
C LEU A 70 -30.40 -12.83 -0.93
N ASN A 71 -31.04 -12.83 -2.09
CA ASN A 71 -31.29 -14.01 -2.91
C ASN A 71 -31.33 -13.51 -4.35
N PRO A 72 -30.22 -13.58 -5.12
CA PRO A 72 -30.05 -12.85 -6.38
C PRO A 72 -30.39 -13.69 -7.62
N PRO A 73 -31.68 -13.86 -7.99
CA PRO A 73 -32.03 -14.51 -9.23
C PRO A 73 -31.60 -13.62 -10.40
N SER A 74 -30.94 -14.24 -11.38
CA SER A 74 -30.33 -13.52 -12.50
C SER A 74 -31.37 -12.76 -13.33
N THR A 75 -32.59 -13.26 -13.46
CA THR A 75 -33.66 -12.64 -14.25
C THR A 75 -34.11 -11.30 -13.68
N GLU A 76 -34.36 -11.22 -12.38
CA GLU A 76 -34.83 -10.00 -11.72
C GLU A 76 -33.73 -8.94 -11.66
N LEU A 77 -32.48 -9.37 -11.42
CA LEU A 77 -31.33 -8.48 -11.55
C LEU A 77 -31.17 -7.94 -12.97
N GLN A 78 -31.36 -8.80 -13.99
CA GLN A 78 -31.31 -8.38 -15.38
C GLN A 78 -32.41 -7.35 -15.69
N ASN A 79 -33.61 -7.50 -15.14
CA ASN A 79 -34.70 -6.55 -15.31
C ASN A 79 -34.35 -5.19 -14.70
N VAL A 80 -33.76 -5.17 -13.50
CA VAL A 80 -33.27 -3.94 -12.86
C VAL A 80 -32.18 -3.30 -13.71
N LEU A 81 -31.20 -4.08 -14.19
CA LEU A 81 -30.14 -3.59 -15.07
C LEU A 81 -30.71 -2.92 -16.32
N VAL A 82 -31.63 -3.58 -17.03
CA VAL A 82 -32.25 -3.03 -18.24
C VAL A 82 -33.03 -1.74 -17.94
N SER A 83 -33.78 -1.71 -16.82
CA SER A 83 -34.52 -0.52 -16.40
C SER A 83 -33.58 0.65 -16.11
N LEU A 84 -32.51 0.42 -15.34
CA LEU A 84 -31.49 1.42 -15.05
C LEU A 84 -30.77 1.90 -16.31
N GLN A 85 -30.42 1.02 -17.24
CA GLN A 85 -29.83 1.39 -18.54
C GLN A 85 -30.72 2.36 -19.31
N VAL A 86 -32.02 2.09 -19.40
CA VAL A 86 -32.99 2.97 -20.07
C VAL A 86 -33.08 4.32 -19.37
N LEU A 87 -33.09 4.34 -18.04
CA LEU A 87 -33.15 5.59 -17.26
C LEU A 87 -31.88 6.42 -17.46
N VAL A 88 -30.70 5.81 -17.37
CA VAL A 88 -29.41 6.49 -17.61
C VAL A 88 -29.31 7.00 -19.05
N GLN A 89 -29.77 6.24 -20.05
CA GLN A 89 -29.83 6.71 -21.43
C GLN A 89 -30.72 7.96 -21.63
N LYS A 90 -31.71 8.18 -20.74
CA LYS A 90 -32.54 9.39 -20.71
C LYS A 90 -31.94 10.52 -19.86
N GLY A 91 -30.77 10.31 -19.26
CA GLY A 91 -30.07 11.29 -18.43
C GLY A 91 -30.33 11.18 -16.94
N ALA A 92 -30.97 10.10 -16.44
CA ALA A 92 -31.14 9.87 -14.99
C ALA A 92 -29.79 9.76 -14.27
N SER A 93 -29.74 10.20 -13.01
CA SER A 93 -28.55 10.18 -12.14
C SER A 93 -28.81 9.42 -10.84
N ALA A 94 -27.73 9.00 -10.20
CA ALA A 94 -27.74 8.37 -8.88
C ALA A 94 -27.74 9.38 -7.71
N LYS A 95 -27.89 10.69 -7.97
CA LYS A 95 -27.77 11.77 -6.96
C LYS A 95 -28.76 11.68 -5.79
N ARG A 96 -29.86 10.95 -5.98
CA ARG A 96 -30.95 10.81 -4.99
C ARG A 96 -30.73 9.62 -4.04
N LEU A 97 -29.77 8.75 -4.30
CA LEU A 97 -29.44 7.65 -3.41
C LEU A 97 -28.96 8.17 -2.05
N GLY A 98 -29.41 7.54 -0.96
CA GLY A 98 -29.11 7.95 0.41
C GLY A 98 -27.66 7.67 0.83
N ASN A 99 -27.18 8.42 1.83
CA ASN A 99 -25.80 8.32 2.30
C ASN A 99 -25.62 7.56 3.63
N ASP A 100 -26.71 7.31 4.34
CA ASP A 100 -26.72 6.66 5.66
C ASP A 100 -26.43 5.16 5.55
N GLU A 101 -25.50 4.65 6.36
CA GLU A 101 -25.12 3.24 6.44
C GLU A 101 -26.24 2.27 6.85
N LEU A 102 -27.32 2.78 7.43
CA LEU A 102 -28.53 2.05 7.81
C LEU A 102 -29.79 2.60 7.10
N GLY A 103 -29.61 3.52 6.16
CA GLY A 103 -30.70 4.12 5.40
C GLY A 103 -31.16 3.26 4.22
N ASN A 104 -31.75 3.93 3.23
CA ASN A 104 -32.13 3.28 1.99
C ASN A 104 -30.91 2.73 1.23
N TYR A 105 -31.17 1.72 0.38
CA TYR A 105 -30.13 1.02 -0.35
C TYR A 105 -29.34 1.95 -1.28
N ASN A 106 -28.01 1.93 -1.16
CA ASN A 106 -27.10 2.81 -1.91
C ASN A 106 -25.93 2.02 -2.54
N LEU A 107 -25.04 2.70 -3.27
CA LEU A 107 -23.95 2.05 -3.99
C LEU A 107 -22.96 1.33 -3.08
N ALA A 108 -22.65 1.91 -1.91
CA ALA A 108 -21.76 1.27 -0.95
C ALA A 108 -22.38 -0.04 -0.41
N MET A 109 -23.71 -0.09 -0.22
CA MET A 109 -24.42 -1.30 0.20
C MET A 109 -24.44 -2.37 -0.91
N ALA A 110 -24.60 -1.96 -2.16
CA ALA A 110 -24.48 -2.86 -3.31
C ALA A 110 -23.10 -3.50 -3.38
N ILE A 111 -22.04 -2.69 -3.25
CA ILE A 111 -20.66 -3.17 -3.20
C ILE A 111 -20.42 -4.11 -2.02
N LYS A 112 -20.89 -3.74 -0.82
CA LYS A 112 -20.75 -4.55 0.39
C LYS A 112 -21.37 -5.96 0.25
N ASN A 113 -22.39 -6.08 -0.57
CA ASN A 113 -23.14 -7.31 -0.74
C ASN A 113 -22.58 -8.20 -1.88
N ILE A 114 -21.54 -7.78 -2.60
CA ILE A 114 -20.88 -8.61 -3.64
C ILE A 114 -20.56 -10.03 -3.15
N PRO A 115 -19.95 -10.24 -1.96
CA PRO A 115 -19.73 -11.58 -1.40
C PRO A 115 -20.95 -12.51 -1.38
N ILE A 116 -22.15 -11.97 -1.21
CA ILE A 116 -23.38 -12.77 -1.04
C ILE A 116 -23.84 -13.35 -2.40
N ILE A 117 -23.34 -12.83 -3.51
CA ILE A 117 -23.77 -13.20 -4.87
C ILE A 117 -23.05 -14.45 -5.36
N THR A 118 -23.65 -15.62 -5.15
CA THR A 118 -23.00 -16.91 -5.45
C THR A 118 -22.96 -17.27 -6.94
N SER A 119 -23.90 -16.79 -7.75
CA SER A 119 -23.98 -17.10 -9.18
C SER A 119 -23.12 -16.15 -10.01
N LYS A 120 -22.26 -16.70 -10.88
CA LYS A 120 -21.42 -15.91 -11.80
C LYS A 120 -22.24 -14.97 -12.70
N ALA A 121 -23.40 -15.43 -13.19
CA ALA A 121 -24.29 -14.62 -14.02
C ALA A 121 -24.87 -13.44 -13.23
N SER A 122 -25.34 -13.69 -12.01
CA SER A 122 -25.87 -12.62 -11.13
C SER A 122 -24.77 -11.63 -10.73
N LEU A 123 -23.55 -12.12 -10.53
CA LEU A 123 -22.38 -11.30 -10.20
C LEU A 123 -21.99 -10.37 -11.36
N GLU A 124 -21.98 -10.88 -12.58
CA GLU A 124 -21.75 -10.08 -13.79
C GLU A 124 -22.77 -8.95 -13.92
N ILE A 125 -24.07 -9.28 -13.77
CA ILE A 125 -25.16 -8.30 -13.83
C ILE A 125 -25.01 -7.24 -12.73
N ALA A 126 -24.70 -7.65 -11.50
CA ALA A 126 -24.49 -6.74 -10.39
C ALA A 126 -23.30 -5.78 -10.64
N CYS A 127 -22.23 -6.27 -11.26
CA CYS A 127 -21.09 -5.43 -11.63
C CYS A 127 -21.46 -4.38 -12.68
N GLU A 128 -22.27 -4.74 -13.68
CA GLU A 128 -22.75 -3.79 -14.69
C GLU A 128 -23.69 -2.74 -14.08
N ILE A 129 -24.55 -3.14 -13.14
CA ILE A 129 -25.37 -2.19 -12.36
C ILE A 129 -24.49 -1.19 -11.61
N ILE A 130 -23.44 -1.67 -10.93
CA ILE A 130 -22.46 -0.84 -10.23
C ILE A 130 -21.79 0.14 -11.21
N ARG A 131 -21.32 -0.35 -12.37
CA ARG A 131 -20.69 0.49 -13.41
C ARG A 131 -21.61 1.63 -13.86
N ILE A 132 -22.85 1.32 -14.22
CA ILE A 132 -23.84 2.30 -14.68
C ILE A 132 -24.13 3.33 -13.58
N THR A 133 -24.17 2.90 -12.33
CA THR A 133 -24.41 3.78 -11.19
C THR A 133 -23.24 4.76 -10.97
N ILE A 134 -21.99 4.31 -11.22
CA ILE A 134 -20.80 5.18 -11.22
C ILE A 134 -20.88 6.21 -12.36
N ILE A 135 -21.25 5.78 -13.57
CA ILE A 135 -21.43 6.66 -14.74
C ILE A 135 -22.50 7.72 -14.46
N ALA A 136 -23.57 7.33 -13.77
CA ALA A 136 -24.68 8.18 -13.34
C ALA A 136 -24.34 9.09 -12.13
N GLU A 137 -23.06 9.28 -11.81
CA GLU A 137 -22.54 10.15 -10.74
C GLU A 137 -23.02 9.80 -9.33
N ALA A 138 -23.00 8.51 -8.96
CA ALA A 138 -23.15 8.13 -7.55
C ALA A 138 -22.10 8.80 -6.66
N ASP A 139 -22.49 9.17 -5.43
CA ASP A 139 -21.58 9.76 -4.45
C ASP A 139 -20.71 8.68 -3.79
N LEU A 140 -19.55 8.43 -4.39
CA LEU A 140 -18.56 7.45 -3.94
C LEU A 140 -17.96 7.74 -2.56
N ASN A 141 -18.04 8.98 -2.09
CA ASN A 141 -17.38 9.42 -0.86
C ASN A 141 -18.32 9.39 0.35
N SER A 142 -19.56 9.85 0.16
CA SER A 142 -20.52 10.01 1.26
C SER A 142 -21.43 8.81 1.44
N GLN A 143 -21.70 8.03 0.38
CA GLN A 143 -22.53 6.82 0.50
C GLN A 143 -21.80 5.76 1.29
N LYS A 144 -22.47 5.23 2.32
CA LYS A 144 -21.89 4.25 3.23
C LYS A 144 -22.74 3.01 3.34
N ALA A 145 -22.07 1.92 3.67
CA ALA A 145 -22.69 0.70 4.14
C ALA A 145 -22.14 0.33 5.51
N TYR A 146 -23.00 -0.25 6.35
CA TYR A 146 -22.70 -0.58 7.73
C TYR A 146 -21.41 -1.41 7.88
N ALA A 147 -20.49 -0.90 8.70
CA ALA A 147 -19.20 -1.49 9.04
C ALA A 147 -18.87 -1.23 10.53
N GLY A 148 -18.80 -2.29 11.34
CA GLY A 148 -18.49 -2.17 12.77
C GLY A 148 -19.51 -1.29 13.50
N ASN A 149 -19.07 -0.16 14.07
CA ASN A 149 -19.93 0.79 14.77
C ASN A 149 -20.27 2.05 13.92
N GLY A 150 -20.10 1.98 12.60
CA GLY A 150 -20.39 3.08 11.69
C GLY A 150 -20.59 2.58 10.26
N GLY A 151 -20.12 3.34 9.28
CA GLY A 151 -20.24 3.02 7.86
C GLY A 151 -18.95 3.25 7.09
N SER A 152 -18.72 2.39 6.10
CA SER A 152 -17.62 2.48 5.14
C SER A 152 -18.17 2.72 3.73
N ASN A 153 -17.47 3.54 2.96
CA ASN A 153 -17.84 3.88 1.60
C ASN A 153 -17.37 2.82 0.58
N SER A 154 -17.68 3.07 -0.70
CA SER A 154 -17.39 2.15 -1.80
C SER A 154 -15.91 1.80 -1.95
N ILE A 155 -14.99 2.78 -1.85
CA ILE A 155 -13.55 2.51 -2.02
C ILE A 155 -12.99 1.75 -0.81
N GLU A 156 -13.48 2.02 0.39
CA GLU A 156 -13.05 1.33 1.61
C GLU A 156 -13.41 -0.16 1.56
N TRP A 157 -14.66 -0.48 1.17
CA TRP A 157 -15.11 -1.87 1.02
C TRP A 157 -14.34 -2.64 -0.04
N ILE A 158 -14.14 -2.04 -1.22
CA ILE A 158 -13.41 -2.70 -2.30
C ILE A 158 -11.93 -2.92 -1.92
N CYS A 159 -11.27 -1.94 -1.31
CA CYS A 159 -9.90 -2.10 -0.83
C CYS A 159 -9.80 -3.21 0.22
N LEU A 160 -10.78 -3.29 1.13
CA LEU A 160 -10.86 -4.36 2.13
C LEU A 160 -10.99 -5.74 1.48
N TYR A 161 -11.87 -5.91 0.50
CA TYR A 161 -12.06 -7.20 -0.19
C TYR A 161 -10.82 -7.64 -0.95
N LEU A 162 -10.21 -6.73 -1.69
CA LEU A 162 -9.00 -7.02 -2.44
C LEU A 162 -7.80 -7.34 -1.53
N ALA A 163 -7.73 -6.68 -0.38
CA ALA A 163 -6.71 -6.95 0.63
C ALA A 163 -6.90 -8.31 1.32
N ALA A 164 -8.15 -8.65 1.65
CA ALA A 164 -8.49 -9.90 2.33
C ALA A 164 -8.18 -11.14 1.48
N GLY A 165 -8.16 -11.00 0.16
CA GLY A 165 -7.86 -12.10 -0.75
C GLY A 165 -9.01 -13.09 -0.89
N VAL A 166 -8.76 -14.18 -1.60
CA VAL A 166 -9.72 -15.27 -1.82
C VAL A 166 -9.69 -16.27 -0.67
N GLY A 167 -10.84 -16.86 -0.35
CA GLY A 167 -10.96 -17.96 0.61
C GLY A 167 -11.22 -17.52 2.05
N ASN A 168 -11.50 -16.23 2.26
CA ASN A 168 -11.98 -15.75 3.55
C ASN A 168 -13.51 -15.84 3.58
N GLU A 169 -14.06 -16.73 4.41
CA GLU A 169 -15.50 -16.99 4.51
C GLU A 169 -16.34 -15.73 4.80
N SER A 170 -15.74 -14.69 5.40
CA SER A 170 -16.41 -13.41 5.67
C SER A 170 -16.35 -12.39 4.53
N TYR A 171 -15.58 -12.66 3.47
CA TYR A 171 -15.32 -11.71 2.38
C TYR A 171 -15.42 -12.39 1.00
N ILE A 172 -14.31 -12.64 0.30
CA ILE A 172 -14.32 -13.09 -1.09
C ILE A 172 -14.14 -14.61 -1.18
N HIS A 173 -15.12 -15.28 -1.79
CA HIS A 173 -15.19 -16.74 -1.83
C HIS A 173 -14.33 -17.38 -2.92
N ASN A 174 -14.22 -16.75 -4.09
CA ASN A 174 -13.53 -17.31 -5.25
C ASN A 174 -12.91 -16.21 -6.14
N MET A 175 -12.15 -16.64 -7.15
CA MET A 175 -11.47 -15.72 -8.07
C MET A 175 -12.42 -14.89 -8.93
N ASP A 176 -13.61 -15.38 -9.30
CA ASP A 176 -14.57 -14.58 -10.07
C ASP A 176 -14.95 -13.31 -9.28
N HIS A 177 -15.32 -13.45 -8.00
CA HIS A 177 -15.60 -12.32 -7.12
C HIS A 177 -14.42 -11.36 -7.00
N TYR A 178 -13.21 -11.91 -6.89
CA TYR A 178 -12.00 -11.12 -6.76
C TYR A 178 -11.73 -10.28 -8.03
N GLU A 179 -11.84 -10.89 -9.20
CA GLU A 179 -11.66 -10.20 -10.49
C GLU A 179 -12.70 -9.10 -10.71
N TYR A 180 -13.96 -9.36 -10.33
CA TYR A 180 -15.02 -8.35 -10.40
C TYR A 180 -14.79 -7.20 -9.41
N CYS A 181 -14.35 -7.49 -8.18
CA CYS A 181 -13.93 -6.45 -7.24
C CYS A 181 -12.77 -5.62 -7.79
N TYR A 182 -11.82 -6.25 -8.50
CA TYR A 182 -10.69 -5.56 -9.13
C TYR A 182 -11.15 -4.66 -10.30
N LYS A 183 -12.13 -5.09 -11.10
CA LYS A 183 -12.75 -4.24 -12.14
C LYS A 183 -13.43 -3.02 -11.52
N ILE A 184 -14.24 -3.23 -10.48
CA ILE A 184 -14.94 -2.16 -9.76
C ILE A 184 -13.94 -1.20 -9.12
N PHE A 185 -12.85 -1.73 -8.54
CA PHE A 185 -11.76 -0.92 -8.00
C PHE A 185 -11.20 0.05 -9.05
N CYS A 186 -10.90 -0.44 -10.26
CA CYS A 186 -10.39 0.41 -11.34
C CYS A 186 -11.38 1.54 -11.64
N TRP A 187 -12.67 1.25 -11.80
CA TRP A 187 -13.69 2.26 -12.09
C TRP A 187 -13.82 3.31 -10.98
N ILE A 188 -13.76 2.88 -9.71
CA ILE A 188 -13.86 3.77 -8.57
C ILE A 188 -12.59 4.62 -8.47
N ILE A 189 -11.42 4.00 -8.32
CA ILE A 189 -10.18 4.71 -7.95
C ILE A 189 -9.65 5.62 -9.06
N GLU A 190 -10.00 5.33 -10.30
CA GLU A 190 -9.57 6.11 -11.46
C GLU A 190 -10.53 7.25 -11.81
N SER A 191 -11.75 7.22 -11.24
CA SER A 191 -12.80 8.21 -11.47
C SER A 191 -12.37 9.62 -11.09
N GLU A 192 -12.65 10.59 -11.97
CA GLU A 192 -12.36 11.99 -11.71
C GLU A 192 -13.16 12.57 -10.54
N ILE A 193 -14.26 11.92 -10.15
CA ILE A 193 -15.10 12.29 -9.00
C ILE A 193 -14.27 12.36 -7.71
N LEU A 194 -13.15 11.65 -7.64
CA LEU A 194 -12.24 11.61 -6.49
C LEU A 194 -11.15 12.70 -6.51
N LYS A 195 -10.92 13.41 -7.63
CA LYS A 195 -9.85 14.42 -7.73
C LYS A 195 -10.15 15.74 -7.00
N ASN A 196 -11.42 15.97 -6.64
CA ASN A 196 -11.91 17.28 -6.14
C ASN A 196 -12.18 17.34 -4.63
N THR A 197 -11.93 16.29 -3.87
CA THR A 197 -12.13 16.29 -2.41
C THR A 197 -10.78 16.32 -1.70
N SER A 198 -10.70 17.04 -0.58
CA SER A 198 -9.61 16.91 0.39
C SER A 198 -9.54 15.42 0.78
N ILE A 199 -8.57 14.77 0.15
CA ILE A 199 -8.34 13.35 -0.13
C ILE A 199 -8.73 12.44 1.03
N TYR A 200 -9.87 11.75 0.89
CA TYR A 200 -10.45 10.70 1.75
C TYR A 200 -10.46 10.93 3.26
N LYS A 201 -11.49 10.43 3.96
CA LYS A 201 -11.34 10.22 5.41
C LYS A 201 -10.22 9.23 5.74
N PHE A 202 -9.93 8.31 4.81
CA PHE A 202 -8.93 7.26 4.93
C PHE A 202 -8.23 6.97 3.60
N ASN A 203 -6.90 6.86 3.61
CA ASN A 203 -6.14 6.54 2.42
C ASN A 203 -6.44 5.10 1.91
N PRO A 204 -6.84 4.89 0.64
CA PRO A 204 -7.14 3.57 0.08
C PRO A 204 -5.99 2.56 0.23
N PHE A 205 -4.75 3.05 0.10
CA PHE A 205 -3.54 2.25 0.28
C PHE A 205 -3.41 1.74 1.70
N SER A 206 -3.67 2.60 2.69
CA SER A 206 -3.62 2.23 4.10
C SER A 206 -4.65 1.16 4.44
N ILE A 207 -5.89 1.31 3.96
CA ILE A 207 -6.96 0.32 4.16
C ILE A 207 -6.56 -1.02 3.55
N PHE A 208 -6.04 -1.00 2.32
CA PHE A 208 -5.59 -2.20 1.63
C PHE A 208 -4.51 -2.92 2.45
N ILE A 209 -3.48 -2.22 2.92
CA ILE A 209 -2.35 -2.87 3.60
C ILE A 209 -2.72 -3.34 5.02
N ILE A 210 -3.52 -2.58 5.78
CA ILE A 210 -3.95 -3.01 7.13
C ILE A 210 -4.73 -4.33 7.08
N ASN A 211 -5.54 -4.49 6.04
CA ASN A 211 -6.37 -5.67 5.83
C ASN A 211 -5.68 -6.76 5.02
N LEU A 212 -4.46 -6.52 4.53
CA LEU A 212 -3.75 -7.45 3.66
C LEU A 212 -3.61 -8.83 4.31
N ARG A 213 -3.97 -9.85 3.55
CA ARG A 213 -3.84 -11.26 3.88
C ARG A 213 -3.09 -11.97 2.77
N ASN A 214 -2.42 -13.06 3.13
CA ASN A 214 -1.81 -13.94 2.15
C ASN A 214 -2.90 -14.69 1.38
N SER A 215 -2.97 -14.48 0.06
CA SER A 215 -3.86 -15.20 -0.85
C SER A 215 -3.07 -15.55 -2.11
N PRO A 216 -2.47 -16.75 -2.19
CA PRO A 216 -1.61 -17.14 -3.30
C PRO A 216 -2.26 -17.01 -4.68
N GLU A 217 -3.57 -17.27 -4.76
CA GLU A 217 -4.36 -17.20 -6.00
C GLU A 217 -4.53 -15.76 -6.51
N ALA A 218 -4.58 -14.80 -5.58
CA ALA A 218 -4.80 -13.38 -5.88
C ALA A 218 -3.50 -12.54 -5.84
N LEU A 219 -2.36 -13.16 -5.55
CA LEU A 219 -1.10 -12.45 -5.26
C LEU A 219 -0.66 -11.51 -6.40
N ASP A 220 -0.83 -11.94 -7.66
CA ASP A 220 -0.52 -11.14 -8.85
C ASP A 220 -1.41 -9.89 -8.93
N LEU A 221 -2.71 -10.04 -8.66
CA LEU A 221 -3.64 -8.91 -8.65
C LEU A 221 -3.39 -7.99 -7.45
N GLN A 222 -3.02 -8.51 -6.28
CA GLN A 222 -2.61 -7.69 -5.13
C GLN A 222 -1.39 -6.82 -5.46
N GLU A 223 -0.40 -7.36 -6.19
CA GLU A 223 0.74 -6.57 -6.67
C GLU A 223 0.31 -5.51 -7.68
N LYS A 224 -0.56 -5.86 -8.65
CA LYS A 224 -1.11 -4.92 -9.62
C LYS A 224 -1.88 -3.77 -8.96
N ILE A 225 -2.59 -4.03 -7.86
CA ILE A 225 -3.29 -3.00 -7.08
C ILE A 225 -2.29 -2.01 -6.47
N ILE A 226 -1.21 -2.50 -5.86
CA ILE A 226 -0.13 -1.67 -5.29
C ILE A 226 0.48 -0.79 -6.40
N LEU A 227 0.84 -1.39 -7.54
CA LEU A 227 1.40 -0.65 -8.68
C LEU A 227 0.42 0.38 -9.25
N ARG A 228 -0.88 0.07 -9.28
CA ARG A 228 -1.93 0.97 -9.75
C ARG A 228 -2.10 2.17 -8.81
N MET A 229 -2.15 1.95 -7.50
CA MET A 229 -2.19 3.05 -6.53
C MET A 229 -0.96 3.95 -6.64
N ILE A 230 0.24 3.37 -6.82
CA ILE A 230 1.47 4.12 -7.09
C ILE A 230 1.36 4.93 -8.38
N CYS A 231 0.85 4.33 -9.46
CA CYS A 231 0.63 5.01 -10.75
C CYS A 231 -0.32 6.21 -10.64
N LEU A 232 -1.32 6.10 -9.75
CA LEU A 232 -2.29 7.15 -9.48
C LEU A 232 -1.78 8.24 -8.52
N GLY A 233 -0.55 8.10 -8.01
CA GLY A 233 0.06 9.05 -7.08
C GLY A 233 -0.48 8.93 -5.64
N ILE A 234 -1.15 7.83 -5.31
CA ILE A 234 -1.64 7.57 -3.95
C ILE A 234 -0.45 7.10 -3.12
N SER A 235 -0.07 7.90 -2.12
CA SER A 235 1.07 7.58 -1.27
C SER A 235 0.76 6.39 -0.37
N PRO A 236 1.66 5.39 -0.26
CA PRO A 236 1.56 4.34 0.76
C PRO A 236 1.79 4.86 2.18
N PHE A 237 2.32 6.09 2.33
CA PHE A 237 2.68 6.70 3.60
C PHE A 237 2.06 8.10 3.71
N PRO A 238 0.74 8.23 3.94
CA PRO A 238 0.11 9.54 4.15
C PRO A 238 0.59 10.17 5.45
N HIS A 239 0.86 11.48 5.42
CA HIS A 239 1.34 12.24 6.60
C HIS A 239 0.34 12.27 7.77
N GLU A 240 -0.95 12.07 7.51
CA GLU A 240 -2.03 12.23 8.50
C GLU A 240 -2.35 10.93 9.27
N GLU A 241 -1.83 9.77 8.84
CA GLU A 241 -2.16 8.44 9.42
C GLU A 241 -0.94 7.76 10.07
N ILE A 242 -0.13 8.54 10.77
CA ILE A 242 1.20 8.18 11.30
C ILE A 242 1.22 6.83 12.05
N TYR A 243 0.23 6.57 12.91
CA TYR A 243 0.16 5.36 13.75
C TYR A 243 -0.04 4.04 12.99
N GLN A 244 -0.41 4.08 11.71
CA GLN A 244 -0.66 2.88 10.92
C GLN A 244 0.63 2.27 10.35
N SER A 245 1.73 3.05 10.30
CA SER A 245 2.98 2.72 9.60
C SER A 245 3.76 1.52 10.18
N LEU A 246 3.67 1.26 11.49
CA LEU A 246 4.30 0.10 12.12
C LEU A 246 3.63 -1.23 11.74
N SER A 247 2.29 -1.24 11.62
CA SER A 247 1.53 -2.44 11.25
C SER A 247 1.78 -2.84 9.79
N PHE A 248 2.02 -1.85 8.95
CA PHE A 248 2.17 -1.97 7.50
C PHE A 248 3.22 -3.02 7.10
N PHE A 249 4.43 -2.91 7.66
CA PHE A 249 5.52 -3.82 7.32
C PHE A 249 5.36 -5.23 7.90
N ASN A 250 4.63 -5.36 9.01
CA ASN A 250 4.34 -6.66 9.61
C ASN A 250 3.28 -7.44 8.79
N ARG A 251 2.48 -6.76 7.96
CA ARG A 251 1.54 -7.37 7.02
C ARG A 251 2.18 -7.79 5.71
N ILE A 252 3.10 -6.99 5.17
CA ILE A 252 3.73 -7.26 3.88
C ILE A 252 4.71 -8.42 3.94
N ALA A 253 5.56 -8.46 4.97
CA ALA A 253 6.64 -9.46 5.03
C ALA A 253 6.15 -10.92 4.98
N PRO A 254 5.05 -11.31 5.68
CA PRO A 254 4.49 -12.65 5.55
C PRO A 254 3.83 -12.96 4.21
N VAL A 255 3.38 -11.93 3.47
CA VAL A 255 2.69 -12.09 2.17
C VAL A 255 3.71 -12.15 1.04
N ASN A 256 4.48 -11.08 0.88
CA ASN A 256 5.51 -11.00 -0.15
C ASN A 256 6.56 -9.93 0.20
N LEU A 257 7.72 -10.36 0.72
CA LEU A 257 8.84 -9.47 1.03
C LEU A 257 9.33 -8.66 -0.19
N LYS A 258 9.11 -9.15 -1.42
CA LYS A 258 9.54 -8.46 -2.64
C LYS A 258 8.86 -7.10 -2.82
N TRP A 259 7.69 -6.91 -2.24
CA TRP A 259 6.98 -5.63 -2.29
C TRP A 259 7.69 -4.51 -1.54
N ILE A 260 8.67 -4.81 -0.66
CA ILE A 260 9.57 -3.78 -0.14
C ILE A 260 10.31 -3.08 -1.29
N GLY A 261 10.74 -3.82 -2.31
CA GLY A 261 11.38 -3.23 -3.51
C GLY A 261 10.42 -2.44 -4.41
N ILE A 262 9.11 -2.68 -4.30
CA ILE A 262 8.08 -1.85 -4.96
C ILE A 262 7.86 -0.55 -4.20
N LEU A 263 7.80 -0.62 -2.88
CA LEU A 263 7.49 0.51 -2.00
C LEU A 263 8.70 1.42 -1.77
N PHE A 264 9.90 0.84 -1.71
CA PHE A 264 11.18 1.51 -1.59
C PHE A 264 12.06 1.18 -2.80
N PRO A 265 11.65 1.62 -4.01
CA PRO A 265 12.40 1.27 -5.20
C PRO A 265 13.70 2.05 -5.31
N TYR A 266 14.63 1.49 -6.08
CA TYR A 266 15.78 2.21 -6.58
C TYR A 266 15.36 3.38 -7.48
N GLU A 267 16.26 4.34 -7.66
CA GLU A 267 15.99 5.47 -8.55
C GLU A 267 15.79 5.03 -9.99
N ASN A 268 14.72 5.52 -10.60
CA ASN A 268 14.36 5.19 -11.97
C ASN A 268 13.49 6.31 -12.57
N ASP A 269 13.75 6.63 -13.85
CA ASP A 269 13.11 7.74 -14.55
C ASP A 269 11.58 7.62 -14.66
N TYR A 270 11.05 6.39 -14.80
CA TYR A 270 9.63 6.13 -14.96
C TYR A 270 8.80 6.40 -13.69
N ILE A 271 9.44 6.38 -12.52
CA ILE A 271 8.78 6.53 -11.21
C ILE A 271 9.27 7.77 -10.44
N LYS A 272 9.92 8.72 -11.11
CA LYS A 272 10.39 9.98 -10.50
C LYS A 272 9.32 10.71 -9.68
N PRO A 273 8.07 10.89 -10.15
CA PRO A 273 7.03 11.56 -9.36
C PRO A 273 6.72 10.81 -8.06
N TYR A 274 6.62 9.48 -8.13
CA TYR A 274 6.39 8.63 -6.97
C TYR A 274 7.56 8.72 -5.97
N LEU A 275 8.80 8.58 -6.44
CA LEU A 275 10.00 8.70 -5.59
C LEU A 275 10.08 10.07 -4.91
N LYS A 276 9.76 11.15 -5.62
CA LYS A 276 9.74 12.50 -5.05
C LYS A 276 8.72 12.60 -3.91
N ALA A 277 7.48 12.15 -4.14
CA ALA A 277 6.43 12.18 -3.12
C ALA A 277 6.80 11.32 -1.91
N MET A 278 7.29 10.10 -2.15
CA MET A 278 7.66 9.17 -1.09
C MET A 278 8.85 9.69 -0.26
N LYS A 279 9.88 10.29 -0.88
CA LYS A 279 11.00 10.93 -0.17
C LYS A 279 10.56 12.13 0.70
N MET A 280 9.44 12.78 0.37
CA MET A 280 8.87 13.84 1.22
C MET A 280 8.08 13.28 2.41
N SER A 281 7.47 12.09 2.26
CA SER A 281 6.68 11.47 3.32
C SER A 281 7.47 10.61 4.31
N ILE A 282 8.67 10.17 3.94
CA ILE A 282 9.48 9.28 4.76
C ILE A 282 9.91 9.95 6.08
N ASN A 283 9.83 9.21 7.19
CA ASN A 283 10.17 9.68 8.52
C ASN A 283 10.77 8.56 9.39
N GLU A 284 11.16 8.88 10.62
CA GLU A 284 11.78 7.94 11.56
C GLU A 284 10.90 6.73 11.89
N GLU A 285 9.58 6.90 11.97
CA GLU A 285 8.65 5.82 12.31
C GLU A 285 8.56 4.79 11.19
N ILE A 286 8.42 5.24 9.94
CA ILE A 286 8.39 4.36 8.77
C ILE A 286 9.71 3.59 8.64
N VAL A 287 10.84 4.27 8.80
CA VAL A 287 12.18 3.63 8.81
C VAL A 287 12.23 2.57 9.91
N THR A 288 11.79 2.91 11.12
CA THR A 288 11.80 1.99 12.26
C THR A 288 10.91 0.78 12.01
N GLY A 289 9.72 0.98 11.43
CA GLY A 289 8.80 -0.09 11.03
C GLY A 289 9.42 -1.04 10.01
N LEU A 290 10.03 -0.50 8.95
CA LEU A 290 10.72 -1.29 7.92
C LEU A 290 11.84 -2.12 8.55
N ILE A 291 12.73 -1.47 9.30
CA ILE A 291 13.88 -2.12 9.92
C ILE A 291 13.43 -3.23 10.88
N ASN A 292 12.45 -2.95 11.74
CA ASN A 292 11.93 -3.93 12.68
C ASN A 292 11.32 -5.14 11.96
N SER A 293 10.51 -4.91 10.91
CA SER A 293 9.96 -6.00 10.10
C SER A 293 11.06 -6.85 9.46
N CYS A 294 12.10 -6.25 8.86
CA CYS A 294 13.22 -7.00 8.29
C CYS A 294 14.01 -7.78 9.35
N THR A 295 14.17 -7.25 10.56
CA THR A 295 14.84 -7.95 11.67
C THR A 295 13.98 -9.01 12.36
N SER A 296 12.69 -9.11 12.05
CA SER A 296 11.81 -10.10 12.71
C SER A 296 12.10 -11.54 12.29
N SER A 297 12.78 -11.76 11.15
CA SER A 297 13.04 -13.10 10.60
C SER A 297 14.38 -13.20 9.86
N ASN A 298 14.90 -14.42 9.68
CA ASN A 298 16.11 -14.64 8.89
C ASN A 298 15.89 -14.32 7.39
N THR A 299 14.70 -14.62 6.87
CA THR A 299 14.32 -14.29 5.50
C THR A 299 14.29 -12.77 5.29
N GLY A 300 13.73 -12.01 6.22
CA GLY A 300 13.72 -10.55 6.19
C GLY A 300 15.14 -9.96 6.20
N ARG A 301 16.02 -10.43 7.08
CA ARG A 301 17.43 -10.01 7.12
C ARG A 301 18.16 -10.29 5.80
N LYS A 302 17.98 -11.50 5.26
CA LYS A 302 18.57 -11.90 3.97
C LYS A 302 18.04 -11.02 2.84
N TYR A 303 16.73 -10.79 2.79
CA TYR A 303 16.12 -9.93 1.78
C TYR A 303 16.69 -8.51 1.86
N PHE A 304 16.65 -7.86 3.03
CA PHE A 304 17.17 -6.51 3.22
C PHE A 304 18.63 -6.43 2.78
N LYS A 305 19.46 -7.37 3.25
CA LYS A 305 20.87 -7.43 2.88
C LYS A 305 21.06 -7.52 1.37
N VAL A 306 20.36 -8.42 0.69
CA VAL A 306 20.52 -8.61 -0.76
C VAL A 306 20.00 -7.40 -1.51
N PHE A 307 18.74 -6.99 -1.27
CA PHE A 307 18.08 -5.89 -1.96
C PHE A 307 18.88 -4.59 -1.83
N PHE A 308 19.21 -4.14 -0.60
CA PHE A 308 19.90 -2.86 -0.38
C PHE A 308 21.41 -2.91 -0.68
N SER A 309 21.98 -4.08 -0.98
CA SER A 309 23.38 -4.22 -1.41
C SER A 309 23.54 -4.16 -2.93
N LEU A 310 22.47 -4.14 -3.72
CA LEU A 310 22.58 -4.16 -5.18
C LEU A 310 23.29 -2.89 -5.70
N HIS A 311 22.79 -1.72 -5.30
CA HIS A 311 23.36 -0.42 -5.63
C HIS A 311 23.27 0.52 -4.43
N ALA A 312 23.88 1.70 -4.52
CA ALA A 312 23.63 2.78 -3.56
C ALA A 312 22.13 3.12 -3.58
N HIS A 313 21.54 3.27 -2.39
CA HIS A 313 20.10 3.42 -2.24
C HIS A 313 19.78 4.66 -1.39
N TRP A 314 18.90 5.52 -1.90
CA TRP A 314 18.52 6.80 -1.29
C TRP A 314 18.01 6.64 0.15
N LEU A 315 17.31 5.54 0.46
CA LEU A 315 16.83 5.29 1.83
C LEU A 315 17.99 5.07 2.81
N LEU A 316 19.07 4.41 2.40
CA LEU A 316 20.21 4.20 3.29
C LEU A 316 20.93 5.52 3.58
N GLU A 317 21.05 6.38 2.57
CA GLU A 317 21.57 7.74 2.70
C GLU A 317 20.68 8.58 3.64
N PHE A 318 19.36 8.56 3.42
CA PHE A 318 18.39 9.19 4.32
C PHE A 318 18.54 8.72 5.77
N ILE A 319 18.73 7.41 5.99
CA ILE A 319 18.91 6.85 7.34
C ILE A 319 20.20 7.37 7.98
N ILE A 320 21.29 7.45 7.23
CA ILE A 320 22.58 7.98 7.73
C ILE A 320 22.45 9.45 8.12
N GLU A 321 21.79 10.25 7.29
CA GLU A 321 21.73 11.71 7.44
C GLU A 321 20.66 12.16 8.45
N SER A 322 19.47 11.56 8.37
CA SER A 322 18.29 12.05 9.08
C SER A 322 17.98 11.27 10.34
N VAL A 323 18.24 9.95 10.35
CA VAL A 323 17.90 9.06 11.48
C VAL A 323 19.05 8.10 11.88
N PRO A 324 20.27 8.62 12.14
CA PRO A 324 21.45 7.78 12.39
C PRO A 324 21.34 6.88 13.63
N GLU A 325 20.48 7.21 14.59
CA GLU A 325 20.21 6.36 15.76
C GLU A 325 19.72 4.96 15.37
N THR A 326 19.02 4.82 14.24
CA THR A 326 18.64 3.51 13.69
C THR A 326 19.85 2.62 13.47
N ILE A 327 20.96 3.17 12.96
CA ILE A 327 22.20 2.43 12.70
C ILE A 327 22.88 2.03 14.02
N PHE A 328 22.91 2.94 15.00
CA PHE A 328 23.41 2.62 16.33
C PHE A 328 22.57 1.52 17.01
N SER A 329 21.25 1.55 16.86
CA SER A 329 20.34 0.50 17.33
C SER A 329 20.64 -0.87 16.69
N LEU A 330 20.93 -0.93 15.39
CA LEU A 330 21.35 -2.16 14.71
C LEU A 330 22.64 -2.74 15.31
N VAL A 331 23.62 -1.90 15.63
CA VAL A 331 24.85 -2.34 16.34
C VAL A 331 24.51 -2.92 17.71
N ARG A 332 23.67 -2.22 18.49
CA ARG A 332 23.26 -2.67 19.83
C ARG A 332 22.54 -4.01 19.81
N ARG A 333 21.78 -4.27 18.75
CA ARG A 333 20.99 -5.49 18.53
C ARG A 333 21.76 -6.60 17.82
N ASN A 334 23.04 -6.40 17.49
CA ASN A 334 23.86 -7.35 16.73
C ASN A 334 23.32 -7.69 15.32
N GLU A 335 22.65 -6.74 14.67
CA GLU A 335 21.96 -6.93 13.39
C GLU A 335 22.92 -6.78 12.20
N LYS A 336 23.98 -7.60 12.17
CA LYS A 336 25.08 -7.47 11.20
C LYS A 336 24.64 -7.48 9.74
N ASP A 337 23.63 -8.28 9.38
CA ASP A 337 23.18 -8.40 8.00
C ASP A 337 22.55 -7.11 7.48
N LEU A 338 21.90 -6.34 8.35
CA LEU A 338 21.35 -5.04 8.00
C LEU A 338 22.42 -3.95 7.94
N LEU A 339 23.56 -4.12 8.62
CA LEU A 339 24.70 -3.21 8.53
C LEU A 339 25.48 -3.36 7.21
N VAL A 340 25.46 -4.56 6.60
CA VAL A 340 26.23 -4.85 5.37
C VAL A 340 25.93 -3.88 4.23
N PRO A 341 24.66 -3.59 3.85
CA PRO A 341 24.36 -2.61 2.80
C PRO A 341 24.96 -1.23 3.03
N PHE A 342 24.88 -0.70 4.26
CA PHE A 342 25.46 0.59 4.62
C PHE A 342 26.99 0.57 4.50
N LEU A 343 27.62 -0.49 5.00
CA LEU A 343 29.08 -0.62 4.94
C LEU A 343 29.60 -0.85 3.52
N LYS A 344 28.80 -1.47 2.65
CA LYS A 344 29.15 -1.70 1.25
C LYS A 344 29.10 -0.42 0.44
N ASN A 345 28.02 0.37 0.60
CA ASN A 345 27.73 1.50 -0.29
C ASN A 345 28.10 2.87 0.32
N PHE A 346 28.16 2.98 1.64
CA PHE A 346 28.31 4.26 2.38
C PHE A 346 29.35 4.19 3.49
N GLN A 347 30.39 3.35 3.31
CA GLN A 347 31.44 3.13 4.31
C GLN A 347 32.06 4.41 4.90
N PRO A 348 32.42 5.44 4.10
CA PRO A 348 33.02 6.67 4.64
C PRO A 348 32.06 7.42 5.57
N ALA A 349 30.80 7.57 5.16
CA ALA A 349 29.78 8.23 5.98
C ALA A 349 29.55 7.47 7.30
N MET A 350 29.47 6.14 7.22
CA MET A 350 29.30 5.27 8.39
C MET A 350 30.44 5.43 9.42
N ARG A 351 31.70 5.60 8.97
CA ARG A 351 32.84 5.85 9.88
C ARG A 351 32.78 7.20 10.58
N ASN A 352 32.08 8.17 10.00
CA ASN A 352 31.94 9.52 10.53
C ASN A 352 30.77 9.67 11.49
N LEU A 353 29.87 8.68 11.56
CA LEU A 353 28.74 8.70 12.51
C LEU A 353 29.21 8.83 13.95
N ARG A 354 28.54 9.70 14.69
CA ARG A 354 28.72 9.94 16.13
C ARG A 354 27.35 10.03 16.78
N ASP A 355 27.16 9.34 17.89
CA ASP A 355 25.94 9.51 18.70
C ASP A 355 25.97 10.82 19.51
N LYS A 356 24.95 11.06 20.33
CA LYS A 356 24.86 12.27 21.20
C LYS A 356 26.06 12.42 22.16
N LYS A 357 26.72 11.32 22.54
CA LYS A 357 27.91 11.27 23.41
C LYS A 357 29.23 11.29 22.62
N GLY A 358 29.18 11.44 21.29
CA GLY A 358 30.36 11.38 20.43
C GLY A 358 30.88 9.96 20.22
N ASN A 359 30.14 8.93 20.60
CA ASN A 359 30.54 7.54 20.39
C ASN A 359 30.43 7.19 18.90
N THR A 360 31.45 6.54 18.38
CA THR A 360 31.40 5.86 17.06
C THR A 360 30.61 4.55 17.14
N LEU A 361 30.36 3.91 16.00
CA LEU A 361 29.76 2.56 15.97
C LEU A 361 30.60 1.53 16.75
N LEU A 362 31.93 1.63 16.73
CA LEU A 362 32.80 0.76 17.53
C LEU A 362 32.70 1.02 19.02
N HIS A 363 32.55 2.28 19.47
CA HIS A 363 32.29 2.56 20.88
C HIS A 363 30.98 1.92 21.33
N GLN A 364 29.91 2.11 20.54
CA GLN A 364 28.60 1.54 20.85
C GLN A 364 28.65 0.02 20.90
N ALA A 365 29.35 -0.61 19.97
CA ALA A 365 29.63 -2.04 20.03
C ALA A 365 30.31 -2.41 21.37
N MET A 366 31.44 -1.79 21.72
CA MET A 366 32.17 -2.11 22.96
C MET A 366 31.36 -1.90 24.25
N LEU A 367 30.41 -0.97 24.24
CA LEU A 367 29.52 -0.69 25.37
C LEU A 367 28.43 -1.76 25.58
N CYS A 368 28.02 -2.46 24.51
CA CYS A 368 26.88 -3.38 24.55
C CYS A 368 27.18 -4.66 25.31
N ARG A 369 26.43 -4.96 26.37
CA ARG A 369 26.65 -6.14 27.23
C ARG A 369 26.46 -7.51 26.55
N GLY A 370 25.90 -7.57 25.35
CA GLY A 370 25.67 -8.81 24.60
C GLY A 370 26.91 -9.35 23.85
N LEU A 371 26.79 -10.57 23.31
CA LEU A 371 27.77 -11.15 22.41
C LEU A 371 27.62 -10.51 21.02
N ILE A 372 28.52 -9.59 20.69
CA ILE A 372 28.49 -8.83 19.45
C ILE A 372 29.80 -8.92 18.64
N GLU A 373 30.62 -9.95 18.92
CA GLU A 373 31.93 -10.17 18.29
C GLU A 373 31.86 -10.10 16.76
N ASN A 374 30.83 -10.72 16.15
CA ASN A 374 30.63 -10.65 14.70
C ASN A 374 30.42 -9.22 14.18
N THR A 375 29.69 -8.39 14.91
CA THR A 375 29.46 -6.98 14.53
C THR A 375 30.74 -6.17 14.69
N ILE A 376 31.53 -6.43 15.75
CA ILE A 376 32.84 -5.79 15.95
C ILE A 376 33.80 -6.16 14.82
N GLN A 377 33.92 -7.45 14.50
CA GLN A 377 34.75 -7.94 13.40
C GLN A 377 34.32 -7.32 12.07
N LEU A 378 33.02 -7.24 11.80
CA LEU A 378 32.50 -6.59 10.59
C LEU A 378 32.92 -5.10 10.50
N LEU A 379 32.80 -4.35 11.60
CA LEU A 379 33.20 -2.94 11.65
C LEU A 379 34.73 -2.78 11.48
N LEU A 380 35.54 -3.66 12.07
CA LEU A 380 37.00 -3.64 11.92
C LEU A 380 37.45 -4.01 10.51
N GLN A 381 36.80 -5.01 9.89
CA GLN A 381 37.01 -5.35 8.48
C GLN A 381 36.67 -4.16 7.58
N ALA A 382 35.66 -3.37 7.94
CA ALA A 382 35.30 -2.11 7.29
C ALA A 382 36.20 -0.91 7.69
N LYS A 383 37.35 -1.18 8.33
CA LYS A 383 38.40 -0.20 8.69
C LYS A 383 37.91 0.94 9.59
N PHE A 384 36.99 0.66 10.51
CA PHE A 384 36.64 1.61 11.56
C PHE A 384 37.83 1.78 12.52
N SER A 385 38.20 3.03 12.79
CA SER A 385 39.29 3.33 13.72
C SER A 385 38.83 3.11 15.16
N PHE A 386 39.64 2.34 15.90
CA PHE A 386 39.48 2.12 17.33
C PHE A 386 40.31 3.12 18.18
N HIS A 387 40.88 4.15 17.55
CA HIS A 387 41.63 5.23 18.21
C HIS A 387 40.84 6.54 18.33
N VAL A 388 39.63 6.62 17.75
CA VAL A 388 38.78 7.81 17.87
C VAL A 388 38.33 7.94 19.32
N ILE A 389 38.37 9.15 19.88
CA ILE A 389 37.82 9.43 21.21
C ILE A 389 36.37 9.95 21.12
N ASN A 390 35.56 9.60 22.10
CA ASN A 390 34.23 10.20 22.30
C ASN A 390 34.32 11.55 23.03
N LYS A 391 33.17 12.15 23.41
CA LYS A 391 33.15 13.45 24.14
C LYS A 391 33.78 13.38 25.54
N ASP A 392 33.88 12.19 26.13
CA ASP A 392 34.53 11.97 27.42
C ASP A 392 36.05 11.72 27.27
N GLY A 393 36.59 11.84 26.06
CA GLY A 393 38.00 11.56 25.77
C GLY A 393 38.35 10.07 25.79
N ILE A 394 37.37 9.18 25.72
CA ILE A 394 37.53 7.72 25.84
C ILE A 394 37.51 7.10 24.44
N THR A 395 38.46 6.20 24.14
CA THR A 395 38.47 5.36 22.92
C THR A 395 37.56 4.13 23.03
N PRO A 396 37.17 3.44 21.93
CA PRO A 396 36.42 2.18 22.02
C PRO A 396 37.10 1.13 22.90
N LEU A 397 38.43 1.01 22.80
CA LEU A 397 39.21 0.04 23.57
C LEU A 397 39.15 0.36 25.07
N GLU A 398 39.40 1.62 25.45
CA GLU A 398 39.29 2.05 26.85
C GLU A 398 37.86 1.90 27.38
N LEU A 399 36.85 2.12 26.54
CA LEU A 399 35.46 1.91 26.90
C LEU A 399 35.17 0.43 27.20
N ALA A 400 35.72 -0.50 26.41
CA ALA A 400 35.62 -1.94 26.69
C ALA A 400 36.27 -2.30 28.04
N LEU A 401 37.48 -1.79 28.29
CA LEU A 401 38.20 -2.00 29.54
C LEU A 401 37.44 -1.46 30.76
N LYS A 402 36.92 -0.22 30.68
CA LYS A 402 36.10 0.39 31.75
C LYS A 402 34.83 -0.40 32.08
N ASN A 403 34.28 -1.13 31.10
CA ASN A 403 33.08 -1.95 31.27
C ASN A 403 33.40 -3.43 31.56
N ASN A 404 34.65 -3.76 31.91
CA ASN A 404 35.12 -5.13 32.18
C ASN A 404 34.88 -6.10 31.01
N ARG A 405 34.95 -5.60 29.77
CA ARG A 405 34.81 -6.36 28.51
C ARG A 405 36.16 -6.77 27.94
N THR A 406 37.00 -7.33 28.80
CA THR A 406 38.36 -7.74 28.43
C THR A 406 38.34 -8.83 27.35
N ASP A 407 37.27 -9.63 27.28
CA ASP A 407 36.99 -10.62 26.24
C ASP A 407 37.00 -10.03 24.82
N LEU A 408 36.54 -8.79 24.65
CA LEU A 408 36.48 -8.11 23.35
C LEU A 408 37.79 -7.42 22.97
N THR A 409 38.66 -7.12 23.93
CA THR A 409 39.92 -6.40 23.68
C THR A 409 40.84 -7.17 22.72
N ARG A 410 40.75 -8.50 22.69
CA ARG A 410 41.49 -9.36 21.74
C ARG A 410 41.16 -9.09 20.28
N LEU A 411 39.97 -8.55 20.00
CA LEU A 411 39.50 -8.23 18.64
C LEU A 411 40.09 -6.92 18.12
N LEU A 412 40.56 -6.04 19.02
CA LEU A 412 41.09 -4.71 18.71
C LEU A 412 42.63 -4.67 18.71
N LYS A 413 43.28 -5.83 18.60
CA LYS A 413 44.74 -5.97 18.59
C LYS A 413 45.33 -5.97 17.19
#